data_AF-A0A8D5ZFJ9-F1
#
_entry.id   AF-A0A8D5ZFJ9-F1
#
_cell.length_a   1.000
_cell.length_b   1.000
_cell.length_c   1.000
_cell.angle_alpha   90.00
_cell.angle_beta   90.00
_cell.angle_gamma   90.00
#
_symmetry.space_group_name_H-M   'P 1'
#
loop_
_entity.id
_entity.type
_entity.pdbx_description
1 polymer ?
#
loop_
_entity_poly.entity_id
_entity_poly.type
_entity_poly.pdbx_seq_one_letter_code
_entity_poly.pdbx_strand_id
1 'polypeptide(L)'
;MKVERIEKLYFELVYSIEDANDTKELLNKVSRSLYLLLKLVYLRHGELSRTVGREIMKFLYAEESEEEKVEKLGKIVSLLREEAITTKYPYIDFYMQNFVSEMDRLMIKKGFNFFLTSNGESKTS
;
A
#
# COMPACT_ATOMS: atom_id res chain seq x y z
N MET A 1 3.86 20.47 -11.33
CA MET A 1 4.89 19.42 -11.22
C MET A 1 4.57 18.36 -12.27
N LYS A 2 5.54 17.92 -13.08
CA LYS A 2 5.32 16.98 -14.18
C LYS A 2 4.83 15.62 -13.67
N VAL A 3 3.84 15.00 -14.32
CA VAL A 3 3.21 13.73 -13.90
C VAL A 3 4.26 12.62 -13.83
N GLU A 4 5.19 12.61 -14.78
CA GLU A 4 6.30 11.66 -14.89
C GLU A 4 7.21 11.67 -13.65
N ARG A 5 7.36 12.83 -12.99
CA ARG A 5 8.13 12.94 -11.76
C ARG A 5 7.42 12.25 -10.60
N ILE A 6 6.09 12.33 -10.55
CA ILE A 6 5.28 11.64 -9.54
C ILE A 6 5.28 10.13 -9.81
N GLU A 7 5.16 9.72 -11.06
CA GLU A 7 5.24 8.30 -11.44
C GLU A 7 6.57 7.70 -11.02
N LYS A 8 7.68 8.36 -11.35
CA LYS A 8 9.00 7.90 -10.95
C LYS A 8 9.11 7.73 -9.43
N LEU A 9 8.68 8.75 -8.67
CA LEU A 9 8.70 8.70 -7.21
C LEU A 9 7.80 7.59 -6.65
N TYR A 10 6.64 7.37 -7.27
CA TYR A 10 5.71 6.32 -6.91
C TYR A 10 6.35 4.93 -7.08
N PHE A 11 6.93 4.65 -8.24
CA PHE A 11 7.57 3.36 -8.49
C PHE A 11 8.80 3.13 -7.61
N GLU A 12 9.64 4.15 -7.41
CA GLU A 12 10.77 4.09 -6.47
C GLU A 12 10.31 3.69 -5.06
N LEU A 13 9.23 4.30 -4.57
CA LEU A 13 8.68 3.98 -3.26
C LEU A 13 8.04 2.59 -3.21
N VAL A 14 7.23 2.24 -4.22
CA VAL A 14 6.57 0.92 -4.30
C VAL A 14 7.60 -0.19 -4.31
N TYR A 15 8.63 -0.12 -5.15
CA TYR A 15 9.68 -1.14 -5.20
C TYR A 15 10.53 -1.18 -3.93
N SER A 16 10.69 -0.06 -3.22
CA SER A 16 11.38 -0.06 -1.93
C SER A 16 10.58 -0.66 -0.77
N ILE A 17 9.29 -1.00 -0.95
CA ILE A 17 8.44 -1.57 0.11
C ILE A 17 9.05 -2.88 0.64
N GLU A 18 9.54 -3.74 -0.26
CA GLU A 18 10.12 -5.03 0.15
C GLU A 18 11.38 -4.87 1.02
N ASP A 19 12.07 -3.74 0.93
CA ASP A 19 13.29 -3.43 1.69
C ASP A 19 13.01 -2.90 3.10
N ALA A 20 11.73 -2.75 3.51
CA ALA A 20 11.42 -2.31 4.87
C ALA A 20 12.03 -3.26 5.92
N ASN A 21 12.69 -2.67 6.93
CA ASN A 21 13.35 -3.41 8.01
C ASN A 21 12.44 -3.65 9.22
N ASP A 22 11.48 -2.75 9.44
CA ASP A 22 10.52 -2.82 10.53
C ASP A 22 9.11 -2.36 10.08
N THR A 23 8.11 -2.61 10.93
CA THR A 23 6.70 -2.30 10.68
C THR A 23 6.48 -0.81 10.42
N LYS A 24 7.19 0.06 11.15
CA LYS A 24 7.05 1.51 11.01
C LYS A 24 7.58 2.01 9.67
N GLU A 25 8.74 1.51 9.24
CA GLU A 25 9.30 1.79 7.92
C GLU A 25 8.37 1.30 6.82
N LEU A 26 7.83 0.08 6.96
CA LEU A 26 6.84 -0.49 6.05
C LEU A 26 5.61 0.42 5.93
N LEU A 27 4.97 0.75 7.05
CA LEU A 27 3.76 1.60 7.08
C LEU A 27 4.03 2.99 6.48
N ASN A 28 5.20 3.57 6.71
CA ASN A 28 5.58 4.85 6.11
C ASN A 28 5.73 4.74 4.58
N LYS A 29 6.43 3.72 4.07
CA LYS A 29 6.58 3.48 2.63
C LYS A 29 5.22 3.26 1.97
N VAL A 30 4.40 2.38 2.55
CA VAL A 30 3.03 2.09 2.09
C VAL A 30 2.17 3.35 2.07
N SER A 31 2.18 4.14 3.16
CA SER A 31 1.40 5.38 3.24
C SER A 31 1.78 6.37 2.15
N ARG A 32 3.08 6.56 1.91
CA ARG A 32 3.58 7.43 0.84
C ARG A 32 3.19 6.90 -0.54
N SER A 33 3.30 5.60 -0.77
CA SER A 33 2.90 4.97 -2.03
C SER A 33 1.40 5.13 -2.29
N LEU A 34 0.55 4.92 -1.28
CA LEU A 34 -0.90 5.11 -1.40
C LEU A 34 -1.27 6.57 -1.65
N TYR A 35 -0.61 7.52 -0.97
CA TYR A 35 -0.79 8.94 -1.24
C TYR A 35 -0.43 9.31 -2.69
N LEU A 36 0.70 8.79 -3.19
CA LEU A 36 1.14 9.03 -4.57
C LEU A 36 0.22 8.35 -5.59
N LEU A 37 -0.32 7.16 -5.29
CA LEU A 37 -1.34 6.52 -6.10
C LEU A 37 -2.58 7.41 -6.24
N LEU A 38 -3.13 7.91 -5.13
CA LEU A 38 -4.27 8.83 -5.17
C LEU A 38 -3.97 10.10 -5.99
N LYS A 39 -2.76 10.63 -5.85
CA LYS A 39 -2.30 11.79 -6.63
C LYS A 39 -2.20 11.48 -8.12
N LEU A 40 -1.70 10.30 -8.49
CA LEU A 40 -1.61 9.85 -9.89
C LEU A 40 -3.00 9.64 -10.50
N VAL A 41 -3.92 9.02 -9.77
CA VAL A 41 -5.33 8.88 -10.16
C VAL A 41 -5.92 10.24 -10.51
N TYR A 42 -5.75 11.22 -9.61
CA TYR A 42 -6.22 12.60 -9.84
C TYR A 42 -5.56 13.25 -11.07
N LEU A 43 -4.23 13.18 -11.18
CA LEU A 43 -3.48 13.80 -12.28
C LEU A 43 -3.76 13.16 -13.65
N ARG A 44 -4.12 11.88 -13.68
CA ARG A 44 -4.49 11.14 -14.89
C ARG A 44 -5.99 11.23 -15.22
N HIS A 45 -6.75 12.02 -14.45
CA HIS A 45 -8.20 12.17 -14.62
C HIS A 45 -8.96 10.85 -14.62
N GLY A 46 -8.50 9.88 -13.83
CA GLY A 46 -9.24 8.64 -13.63
C GLY A 46 -9.85 8.56 -12.24
N GLU A 47 -10.43 7.42 -11.95
CA GLU A 47 -11.28 7.24 -10.79
C GLU A 47 -10.96 5.93 -10.07
N LEU A 48 -11.20 5.92 -8.76
CA LEU A 48 -11.23 4.73 -7.92
C LEU A 48 -12.63 4.63 -7.32
N SER A 49 -13.08 3.41 -7.05
CA SER A 49 -14.31 3.21 -6.31
C SER A 49 -14.27 3.92 -4.96
N ARG A 50 -15.44 4.39 -4.53
CA ARG A 50 -15.61 5.07 -3.23
C ARG A 50 -15.15 4.18 -2.07
N THR A 51 -15.28 2.86 -2.20
CA THR A 51 -14.85 1.90 -1.19
C THR A 51 -13.33 1.90 -1.05
N VAL A 52 -12.59 1.77 -2.15
CA VAL A 52 -11.11 1.83 -2.15
C VAL A 52 -10.64 3.16 -1.57
N GLY A 53 -11.17 4.28 -2.09
CA GLY A 53 -10.79 5.61 -1.62
C GLY A 53 -11.00 5.81 -0.12
N ARG A 54 -12.13 5.33 0.42
CA ARG A 54 -12.42 5.44 1.87
C ARG A 54 -11.45 4.63 2.72
N GLU A 55 -11.12 3.41 2.33
CA GLU A 55 -10.22 2.57 3.13
C GLU A 55 -8.77 3.09 3.08
N ILE A 56 -8.31 3.62 1.94
CA ILE A 56 -7.02 4.32 1.86
C ILE A 56 -7.02 5.55 2.77
N MET A 57 -8.07 6.38 2.73
CA MET A 57 -8.14 7.58 3.58
C MET A 57 -8.14 7.23 5.08
N LYS A 58 -8.86 6.17 5.49
CA LYS A 58 -8.81 5.69 6.88
C LYS A 58 -7.39 5.28 7.26
N PHE A 59 -6.71 4.51 6.42
CA PHE A 59 -5.34 4.08 6.70
C PHE A 59 -4.35 5.25 6.87
N LEU A 60 -4.50 6.28 6.03
CA LEU A 60 -3.63 7.45 6.07
C LEU A 60 -3.87 8.34 7.29
N TYR A 61 -5.13 8.53 7.70
CA TYR A 61 -5.51 9.60 8.64
C TYR A 61 -6.14 9.14 9.95
N ALA A 62 -6.55 7.87 10.09
CA ALA A 62 -7.02 7.38 11.37
C ALA A 62 -5.85 7.23 12.35
N GLU A 63 -6.09 7.65 13.60
CA GLU A 63 -5.21 7.41 14.74
C GLU A 63 -5.43 6.00 15.25
N GLU A 64 -4.50 5.11 14.90
CA GLU A 64 -4.60 3.67 15.10
C GLU A 64 -3.22 3.11 15.45
N SER A 65 -3.19 1.98 16.13
CA SER A 65 -1.93 1.29 16.42
C SER A 65 -1.26 0.79 15.13
N GLU A 66 0.04 0.50 15.19
CA GLU A 66 0.75 -0.08 14.04
C GLU A 66 0.12 -1.42 13.61
N GLU A 67 -0.32 -2.22 14.58
CA GLU A 67 -0.93 -3.55 14.38
C GLU A 67 -2.26 -3.43 13.63
N GLU A 68 -3.14 -2.52 14.06
CA GLU A 68 -4.42 -2.23 13.41
C GLU A 68 -4.21 -1.75 11.97
N LYS A 69 -3.18 -0.93 11.73
CA LYS A 69 -2.84 -0.46 10.38
C LYS A 69 -2.34 -1.60 9.49
N VAL A 70 -1.52 -2.50 10.01
CA VAL A 70 -1.05 -3.69 9.27
C VAL A 70 -2.22 -4.60 8.89
N GLU A 71 -3.18 -4.83 9.80
CA GLU A 71 -4.38 -5.61 9.48
C GLU A 71 -5.19 -4.98 8.34
N LYS A 72 -5.40 -3.66 8.39
CA LYS A 72 -6.09 -2.92 7.34
C LYS A 72 -5.37 -2.92 6.00
N LEU A 73 -4.05 -3.03 6.00
CA LEU A 73 -3.28 -3.08 4.77
C LEU A 73 -3.70 -4.27 3.90
N GLY A 74 -3.94 -5.44 4.49
CA GLY A 74 -4.43 -6.62 3.76
C GLY A 74 -5.75 -6.35 3.03
N LYS A 75 -6.67 -5.63 3.70
CA LYS A 75 -7.94 -5.21 3.11
C LYS A 75 -7.75 -4.24 1.94
N ILE A 76 -6.86 -3.26 2.07
CA ILE A 76 -6.56 -2.29 1.00
C ILE A 76 -5.97 -3.00 -0.22
N VAL A 77 -5.03 -3.92 -0.01
CA VAL A 77 -4.42 -4.71 -1.08
C VAL A 77 -5.46 -5.53 -1.81
N SER A 78 -6.37 -6.20 -1.09
CA SER A 78 -7.47 -6.95 -1.71
C SER A 78 -8.38 -6.06 -2.56
N LEU A 79 -8.78 -4.90 -2.02
CA LEU A 79 -9.64 -3.95 -2.73
C LEU A 79 -8.96 -3.39 -3.99
N LEU A 80 -7.67 -3.04 -3.91
CA LEU A 80 -6.91 -2.56 -5.06
C LEU A 80 -6.76 -3.64 -6.13
N ARG A 81 -6.60 -4.90 -5.73
CA ARG A 81 -6.55 -6.04 -6.66
C ARG A 81 -7.87 -6.19 -7.44
N GLU A 82 -9.00 -6.11 -6.75
CA GLU A 82 -10.32 -6.16 -7.39
C GLU A 82 -10.57 -4.95 -8.31
N GLU A 83 -10.17 -3.76 -7.86
CA GLU A 83 -10.31 -2.52 -8.64
C GLU A 83 -9.45 -2.55 -9.92
N ALA A 84 -8.23 -3.11 -9.86
CA ALA A 84 -7.33 -3.25 -11.00
C ALA A 84 -7.95 -4.07 -12.13
N ILE A 85 -8.70 -5.13 -11.81
CA ILE A 85 -9.37 -5.98 -12.80
C ILE A 85 -10.52 -5.23 -13.50
N THR A 86 -11.16 -4.29 -12.81
CA THR A 86 -12.43 -3.70 -13.25
C THR A 86 -12.29 -2.26 -13.76
N THR A 87 -11.18 -1.60 -13.49
CA THR A 87 -10.95 -0.22 -13.90
C THR A 87 -10.83 -0.08 -15.42
N LYS A 88 -11.36 1.02 -15.97
CA LYS A 88 -11.27 1.35 -17.41
C LYS A 88 -10.07 2.25 -17.74
N TYR A 89 -9.21 2.53 -16.76
CA TYR A 89 -8.09 3.46 -16.87
C TYR A 89 -6.76 2.68 -16.85
N PRO A 90 -6.15 2.37 -18.01
CA PRO A 90 -4.96 1.50 -18.08
C PRO A 90 -3.78 1.96 -17.23
N TYR A 91 -3.58 3.28 -17.11
CA TYR A 91 -2.53 3.83 -16.25
C TYR A 91 -2.79 3.54 -14.76
N ILE A 92 -4.05 3.64 -14.33
CA ILE A 92 -4.42 3.40 -12.93
C ILE A 92 -4.34 1.92 -12.60
N ASP A 93 -4.80 1.06 -13.50
CA ASP A 93 -4.56 -0.39 -13.42
C ASP A 93 -3.08 -0.69 -13.21
N PHE A 94 -2.22 -0.16 -14.09
CA PHE A 94 -0.78 -0.36 -14.01
C PHE A 94 -0.19 0.07 -12.66
N TYR A 95 -0.59 1.22 -12.11
CA TYR A 95 -0.14 1.64 -10.79
C TYR A 95 -0.60 0.64 -9.71
N MET A 96 -1.90 0.33 -9.65
CA MET A 96 -2.46 -0.56 -8.63
C MET A 96 -1.83 -1.95 -8.68
N GLN A 97 -1.63 -2.53 -9.87
CA GLN A 97 -0.99 -3.84 -10.02
C GLN A 97 0.45 -3.85 -9.51
N ASN A 98 1.23 -2.78 -9.73
CA ASN A 98 2.59 -2.69 -9.20
C ASN A 98 2.57 -2.65 -7.67
N PHE A 99 1.69 -1.85 -7.06
CA PHE A 99 1.55 -1.82 -5.61
C PHE A 99 1.15 -3.19 -5.04
N VAL A 100 0.12 -3.83 -5.62
CA VAL A 100 -0.36 -5.16 -5.17
C VAL A 100 0.76 -6.19 -5.31
N SER A 101 1.49 -6.19 -6.42
CA SER A 101 2.58 -7.15 -6.66
C SER A 101 3.71 -7.03 -5.63
N GLU A 102 4.12 -5.81 -5.26
CA GLU A 102 5.14 -5.63 -4.21
C GLU A 102 4.62 -6.02 -2.83
N MET A 103 3.35 -5.75 -2.55
CA MET A 103 2.72 -6.22 -1.30
C MET A 103 2.67 -7.75 -1.25
N ASP A 104 2.33 -8.42 -2.34
CA ASP A 104 2.31 -9.89 -2.42
C ASP A 104 3.73 -10.48 -2.25
N ARG A 105 4.76 -9.85 -2.84
CA ARG A 105 6.16 -10.24 -2.62
C ARG A 105 6.59 -10.07 -1.18
N LEU A 106 6.22 -8.96 -0.53
CA LEU A 106 6.48 -8.72 0.88
C LEU A 106 5.85 -9.82 1.74
N MET A 107 4.59 -10.18 1.49
CA MET A 107 3.89 -11.25 2.19
C MET A 107 4.61 -12.59 2.09
N ILE A 108 5.08 -12.94 0.88
CA ILE A 108 5.80 -14.21 0.64
C ILE A 108 7.16 -14.21 1.34
N LYS A 109 7.93 -13.12 1.24
CA LYS A 109 9.32 -13.06 1.76
C LYS A 109 9.39 -12.82 3.26
N LYS A 110 8.55 -11.93 3.77
CA LYS A 110 8.68 -11.36 5.13
C LYS A 110 7.38 -11.44 5.94
N GLY A 111 6.26 -11.86 5.35
CA GLY A 111 4.95 -11.86 6.01
C GLY A 111 4.98 -12.48 7.40
N PHE A 112 5.57 -13.67 7.54
CA PHE A 112 5.64 -14.36 8.83
C PHE A 112 6.34 -13.54 9.94
N ASN A 113 7.36 -12.74 9.61
CA ASN A 113 8.11 -11.93 10.58
C ASN A 113 7.36 -10.65 10.98
N PHE A 114 6.57 -10.08 10.08
CA PHE A 114 5.79 -8.87 10.38
C PHE A 114 4.47 -9.16 11.12
N PHE A 115 3.88 -10.35 10.96
CA PHE A 115 2.66 -10.75 11.69
C PHE A 115 2.91 -11.42 13.05
N LEU A 116 4.14 -11.88 13.33
CA LEU A 116 4.50 -12.44 14.64
C LEU A 116 5.07 -11.42 15.62
N THR A 117 5.66 -10.33 15.13
CA THR A 117 6.22 -9.28 16.00
C THR A 117 5.17 -8.37 16.64
N SER A 118 3.91 -8.43 16.17
CA SER A 118 2.74 -7.81 16.80
C SER A 118 2.15 -8.64 17.95
N ASN A 119 2.57 -9.89 18.12
CA ASN A 119 2.27 -10.64 19.34
C ASN A 119 3.44 -10.44 20.29
N GLY A 120 3.32 -9.43 21.15
CA GLY A 120 4.30 -9.11 22.18
C GLY A 120 4.81 -10.33 22.94
N GLU A 121 6.09 -10.26 23.28
CA GLU A 121 6.84 -11.21 24.12
C GLU A 121 7.08 -12.61 23.53
N SER A 122 8.26 -12.81 22.94
CA SER A 122 8.96 -14.08 23.16
C SER A 122 9.49 -14.12 24.61
N LYS A 123 8.58 -14.23 25.58
CA LYS A 123 8.94 -14.86 26.86
C LYS A 123 8.93 -16.36 26.61
N THR A 124 10.11 -16.94 26.41
CA THR A 124 10.45 -18.25 26.99
C THR A 124 11.95 -18.47 26.94
N SER A 125 12.51 -18.47 28.15
CA SER A 125 13.66 -19.23 28.67
C SER A 125 15.07 -18.86 28.22
#